data_AF-A0AA90XZ57-F1
#
_entry.id   AF-A0AA90XZ57-F1
#
_cell.length_a   1.000
_cell.length_b   1.000
_cell.length_c   1.000
_cell.angle_alpha   90.00
_cell.angle_beta   90.00
_cell.angle_gamma   90.00
#
_symmetry.space_group_name_H-M   'P 1'
#
loop_
_entity.id
_entity.type
_entity.pdbx_description
1 polymer ?
#
loop_
_entity_poly.entity_id
_entity_poly.type
_entity_poly.pdbx_seq_one_letter_code
_entity_poly.pdbx_strand_id
1 'polypeptide(L)'
;MIREGKTGTGRGWLRGTVLAVIMALVAGPTLAVLSDSTDRIQGTPPTGTVTLQALLPDGTTVVADSATLGWALIPNQFSVSPTVDNPTLSDADGDTGLSAIPDLSSATLNWTHNGTPLTPAQLAAPLGNNFAGETLALTVEAPVTFRSVTGLPAMGVPLHISSPYTLQVAVVIPAQLDISLDSPTAYVEGGTIMATVTARDNVGDPLPGTEIRFLSTGGKTDKMGSAPGTG
;
A
#
# COMPACT_ATOMS: atom_id res chain seq x y z
N MET A 1 27.74 -126.45 -10.31
CA MET A 1 28.44 -126.00 -9.09
C MET A 1 27.77 -124.71 -8.62
N ILE A 2 27.45 -124.66 -7.33
CA ILE A 2 26.65 -123.67 -6.60
C ILE A 2 27.38 -122.31 -6.50
N ARG A 3 26.70 -121.15 -6.67
CA ARG A 3 26.37 -120.11 -5.63
C ARG A 3 26.01 -118.71 -6.20
N GLU A 4 24.93 -118.15 -5.63
CA GLU A 4 24.64 -116.74 -5.20
C GLU A 4 25.40 -115.57 -5.88
N GLY A 5 24.83 -114.41 -6.20
CA GLY A 5 23.61 -113.72 -5.77
C GLY A 5 23.92 -112.24 -5.51
N LYS A 6 22.91 -111.38 -5.76
CA LYS A 6 22.61 -110.09 -5.10
C LYS A 6 22.76 -108.79 -5.91
N THR A 7 21.56 -108.22 -6.13
CA THR A 7 21.13 -106.87 -6.48
C THR A 7 21.76 -105.72 -5.69
N GLY A 8 21.83 -104.55 -6.32
CA GLY A 8 22.12 -103.27 -5.64
C GLY A 8 21.60 -102.06 -6.42
N THR A 9 20.29 -101.82 -6.36
CA THR A 9 19.61 -100.60 -6.81
C THR A 9 19.68 -99.53 -5.72
N GLY A 10 19.93 -98.28 -6.13
CA GLY A 10 19.40 -97.09 -5.44
C GLY A 10 20.36 -96.33 -4.54
N ARG A 11 20.75 -95.11 -4.96
CA ARG A 11 21.13 -93.99 -4.07
C ARG A 11 21.39 -92.68 -4.85
N GLY A 12 20.36 -92.16 -5.53
CA GLY A 12 20.42 -90.86 -6.23
C GLY A 12 19.48 -89.79 -5.68
N TRP A 13 18.55 -90.12 -4.79
CA TRP A 13 17.35 -89.31 -4.54
C TRP A 13 17.17 -88.89 -3.09
N LEU A 14 18.25 -88.45 -2.43
CA LEU A 14 18.20 -87.93 -1.04
C LEU A 14 19.05 -86.68 -0.82
N ARG A 15 19.80 -86.21 -1.84
CA ARG A 15 20.67 -85.03 -1.72
C ARG A 15 20.05 -83.73 -2.26
N GLY A 16 19.02 -83.81 -3.10
CA GLY A 16 18.32 -82.64 -3.63
C GLY A 16 17.24 -82.06 -2.71
N THR A 17 16.63 -82.90 -1.86
CA THR A 17 15.53 -82.49 -0.96
C THR A 17 16.00 -81.75 0.28
N VAL A 18 17.23 -82.00 0.76
CA VAL A 18 17.77 -81.29 1.94
C VAL A 18 18.07 -79.82 1.63
N LEU A 19 18.56 -79.51 0.43
CA LEU A 19 18.89 -78.12 0.06
C LEU A 19 17.62 -77.25 -0.12
N ALA A 20 16.55 -77.82 -0.67
CA ALA A 20 15.27 -77.11 -0.82
C ALA A 20 14.56 -76.84 0.51
N VAL A 21 14.66 -77.77 1.48
CA VAL A 21 14.05 -77.58 2.82
C VAL A 21 14.84 -76.57 3.66
N ILE A 22 16.17 -76.49 3.51
CA ILE A 22 16.99 -75.51 4.24
C ILE A 22 16.76 -74.08 3.71
N MET A 23 16.58 -73.88 2.40
CA MET A 23 16.28 -72.56 1.82
C MET A 23 14.87 -72.06 2.18
N ALA A 24 13.90 -72.95 2.34
CA ALA A 24 12.53 -72.59 2.76
C ALA A 24 12.44 -72.22 4.26
N LEU A 25 13.37 -72.68 5.10
CA LEU A 25 13.35 -72.42 6.54
C LEU A 25 13.99 -71.08 6.94
N VAL A 26 14.69 -70.40 6.02
CA VAL A 26 15.36 -69.10 6.29
C VAL A 26 14.48 -67.91 5.87
N ALA A 27 13.35 -68.15 5.19
CA ALA A 27 12.38 -67.12 4.84
C ALA A 27 11.37 -66.92 5.99
N GLY A 28 11.82 -66.35 7.11
CA GLY A 28 10.89 -65.80 8.11
C GLY A 28 10.09 -64.63 7.51
N PRO A 29 8.85 -64.37 7.99
CA PRO A 29 8.12 -63.19 7.55
C PRO A 29 8.94 -61.95 7.91
N THR A 30 9.42 -61.24 6.90
CA THR A 30 9.93 -59.88 7.09
C THR A 30 8.72 -59.02 7.42
N LEU A 31 8.51 -58.74 8.70
CA LEU A 31 7.59 -57.70 9.12
C LEU A 31 8.21 -56.37 8.67
N ALA A 32 7.62 -55.74 7.66
CA ALA A 32 7.93 -54.34 7.37
C ALA A 32 7.49 -53.54 8.59
N VAL A 33 8.44 -53.04 9.36
CA VAL A 33 8.16 -51.98 10.33
C VAL A 33 7.90 -50.75 9.49
N LEU A 34 6.63 -50.41 9.32
CA LEU A 34 6.25 -49.07 8.88
C LEU A 34 6.71 -48.17 10.02
N SER A 35 7.79 -47.41 9.80
CA SER A 35 8.20 -46.39 10.76
C SER A 35 6.99 -45.51 11.03
N ASP A 36 6.88 -44.99 12.26
CA ASP A 36 5.87 -44.00 12.61
C ASP A 36 5.77 -42.94 11.51
N SER A 37 4.55 -42.42 11.29
CA SER A 37 4.27 -41.40 10.29
C SER A 37 5.40 -40.39 10.28
N THR A 38 6.17 -40.33 9.19
CA THR A 38 7.07 -39.21 8.98
C THR A 38 6.20 -37.96 9.06
N ASP A 39 6.64 -36.94 9.81
CA ASP A 39 5.95 -35.67 9.83
C ASP A 39 5.61 -35.22 8.41
N ARG A 40 4.44 -34.59 8.25
CA ARG A 40 3.92 -34.22 6.94
C ARG A 40 4.92 -33.30 6.24
N ILE A 41 5.41 -33.68 5.06
CA ILE A 41 6.14 -32.74 4.20
C ILE A 41 5.14 -31.65 3.81
N GLN A 42 5.35 -30.45 4.33
CA GLN A 42 4.58 -29.28 3.94
C GLN A 42 5.15 -28.75 2.61
N GLY A 43 4.27 -28.14 1.82
CA GLY A 43 4.63 -27.46 0.59
C GLY A 43 5.43 -26.18 0.84
N THR A 44 5.58 -25.41 -0.22
CA THR A 44 6.24 -24.10 -0.26
C THR A 44 5.19 -23.01 -0.04
N PRO A 45 5.43 -22.01 0.83
CA PRO A 45 4.52 -20.89 0.93
C PRO A 45 4.48 -20.06 -0.37
N PRO A 46 3.37 -19.33 -0.61
CA PRO A 46 3.26 -18.46 -1.77
C PRO A 46 4.22 -17.27 -1.68
N THR A 47 4.57 -16.74 -2.85
CA THR A 47 5.47 -15.59 -3.03
C THR A 47 4.83 -14.58 -3.98
N GLY A 48 5.36 -13.37 -4.03
CA GLY A 48 4.89 -12.39 -5.02
C GLY A 48 5.51 -11.02 -4.87
N THR A 49 5.09 -10.12 -5.76
CA THR A 49 5.37 -8.69 -5.67
C THR A 49 4.07 -7.91 -5.65
N VAL A 50 4.08 -6.81 -4.90
CA VAL A 50 2.93 -5.91 -4.73
C VAL A 50 3.43 -4.48 -4.57
N THR A 51 2.55 -3.51 -4.74
CA THR A 51 2.80 -2.11 -4.44
C THR A 51 1.97 -1.69 -3.22
N LEU A 52 2.61 -1.06 -2.23
CA LEU A 52 1.93 -0.48 -1.08
C LEU A 52 1.31 0.86 -1.46
N GLN A 53 0.12 1.13 -0.96
CA GLN A 53 -0.62 2.35 -1.25
C GLN A 53 -0.68 3.27 -0.02
N ALA A 54 -0.51 4.58 -0.24
CA ALA A 54 -0.82 5.60 0.76
C ALA A 54 -2.24 6.14 0.54
N LEU A 55 -2.89 6.56 1.62
CA LEU A 55 -4.20 7.18 1.63
C LEU A 55 -4.08 8.63 2.10
N LEU A 56 -4.91 9.49 1.50
CA LEU A 56 -5.14 10.85 1.99
C LEU A 56 -5.71 10.83 3.42
N PRO A 57 -5.68 11.99 4.12
CA PRO A 57 -6.28 12.13 5.45
C PRO A 57 -7.77 11.76 5.57
N ASP A 58 -8.49 11.64 4.45
CA ASP A 58 -9.87 11.14 4.44
C ASP A 58 -9.98 9.62 4.69
N GLY A 59 -8.84 8.91 4.70
CA GLY A 59 -8.74 7.47 4.95
C GLY A 59 -9.31 6.59 3.85
N THR A 60 -9.64 7.14 2.67
CA THR A 60 -10.28 6.38 1.58
C THR A 60 -9.70 6.69 0.21
N THR A 61 -9.26 7.92 -0.04
CA THR A 61 -8.70 8.31 -1.32
C THR A 61 -7.24 7.90 -1.40
N VAL A 62 -6.91 7.09 -2.40
CA VAL A 62 -5.53 6.66 -2.67
C VAL A 62 -4.71 7.82 -3.22
N VAL A 63 -3.49 7.96 -2.70
CA VAL A 63 -2.49 8.89 -3.23
C VAL A 63 -1.93 8.31 -4.53
N ALA A 64 -2.15 8.99 -5.65
CA ALA A 64 -1.51 8.63 -6.90
C ALA A 64 -0.04 9.10 -6.91
N ASP A 65 0.84 8.33 -7.55
CA ASP A 65 2.19 8.79 -7.82
C ASP A 65 2.17 10.02 -8.74
N SER A 66 3.12 10.93 -8.55
CA SER A 66 3.20 12.23 -9.22
C SER A 66 2.00 13.16 -9.01
N ALA A 67 1.14 12.87 -8.02
CA ALA A 67 -0.02 13.71 -7.71
C ALA A 67 0.37 15.06 -7.13
N THR A 68 -0.48 16.07 -7.36
CA THR A 68 -0.42 17.35 -6.65
C THR A 68 -1.26 17.26 -5.38
N LEU A 69 -0.60 17.40 -4.24
CA LEU A 69 -1.20 17.45 -2.92
C LEU A 69 -1.70 18.86 -2.59
N GLY A 70 -2.84 18.93 -1.91
CA GLY A 70 -3.39 20.18 -1.41
C GLY A 70 -2.48 20.86 -0.40
N TRP A 71 -2.42 22.20 -0.47
CA TRP A 71 -1.59 23.05 0.38
C TRP A 71 -1.83 22.83 1.89
N ALA A 72 -3.09 22.58 2.26
CA ALA A 72 -3.52 22.43 3.65
C ALA A 72 -3.34 21.02 4.24
N LEU A 73 -2.94 20.02 3.44
CA LEU A 73 -2.78 18.65 3.92
C LEU A 73 -1.58 18.54 4.88
N ILE A 74 -1.71 17.68 5.89
CA ILE A 74 -0.70 17.47 6.94
C ILE A 74 -0.14 16.05 6.80
N PRO A 75 1.19 15.86 6.62
CA PRO A 75 1.81 14.55 6.40
C PRO A 75 1.44 13.46 7.43
N ASN A 76 1.43 13.81 8.72
CA ASN A 76 1.11 12.88 9.80
C ASN A 76 -0.35 12.38 9.81
N GLN A 77 -1.22 12.94 8.96
CA GLN A 77 -2.61 12.49 8.83
C GLN A 77 -2.80 11.48 7.69
N PHE A 78 -1.77 11.22 6.88
CA PHE A 78 -1.80 10.18 5.87
C PHE A 78 -1.71 8.80 6.53
N SER A 79 -2.19 7.78 5.83
CA SER A 79 -2.17 6.40 6.32
C SER A 79 -1.79 5.43 5.21
N VAL A 80 -1.45 4.19 5.58
CA VAL A 80 -1.17 3.10 4.63
C VAL A 80 -2.48 2.35 4.37
N SER A 81 -2.75 2.03 3.10
CA SER A 81 -3.94 1.28 2.71
C SER A 81 -3.91 -0.15 3.24
N PRO A 82 -5.05 -0.70 3.69
CA PRO A 82 -5.15 -2.12 4.05
C PRO A 82 -5.03 -3.07 2.84
N THR A 83 -5.08 -2.53 1.63
CA THR A 83 -4.99 -3.27 0.37
C THR A 83 -3.73 -2.88 -0.38
N VAL A 84 -3.26 -3.79 -1.22
CA VAL A 84 -2.08 -3.60 -2.06
C VAL A 84 -2.51 -3.48 -3.52
N ASP A 85 -1.69 -2.79 -4.32
CA ASP A 85 -1.89 -2.65 -5.77
C ASP A 85 -0.96 -3.57 -6.57
N ASN A 86 -1.34 -3.82 -7.83
CA ASN A 86 -0.57 -4.61 -8.80
C ASN A 86 0.02 -5.94 -8.27
N PRO A 87 -0.78 -6.80 -7.62
CA PRO A 87 -0.26 -8.05 -7.07
C PRO A 87 0.06 -9.05 -8.18
N THR A 88 1.30 -9.53 -8.21
CA THR A 88 1.69 -10.71 -8.99
C THR A 88 2.13 -11.80 -8.03
N LEU A 89 1.20 -12.72 -7.74
CA LEU A 89 1.37 -13.79 -6.75
C LEU A 89 1.60 -15.12 -7.45
N SER A 90 2.45 -15.95 -6.87
CA SER A 90 2.77 -17.28 -7.37
C SER A 90 2.93 -18.26 -6.23
N ASP A 91 2.50 -19.48 -6.47
CA ASP A 91 2.66 -20.60 -5.57
C ASP A 91 3.28 -21.78 -6.34
N ALA A 92 4.27 -22.44 -5.77
CA ALA A 92 5.02 -23.50 -6.44
C ALA A 92 4.24 -24.82 -6.51
N ASP A 93 3.30 -25.02 -5.58
CA ASP A 93 2.52 -26.25 -5.44
C ASP A 93 1.17 -26.17 -6.17
N GLY A 94 0.88 -25.03 -6.80
CA GLY A 94 -0.35 -24.80 -7.54
C GLY A 94 -1.53 -24.44 -6.64
N ASP A 95 -1.25 -23.92 -5.44
CA ASP A 95 -2.30 -23.51 -4.52
C ASP A 95 -3.09 -22.30 -5.02
N THR A 96 -4.36 -22.25 -4.63
CA THR A 96 -5.32 -21.24 -5.07
C THR A 96 -5.75 -20.32 -3.92
N GLY A 97 -6.40 -19.20 -4.27
CA GLY A 97 -6.80 -18.19 -3.30
C GLY A 97 -5.61 -17.39 -2.75
N LEU A 98 -4.66 -17.04 -3.63
CA LEU A 98 -3.49 -16.27 -3.24
C LEU A 98 -3.88 -14.85 -2.83
N SER A 99 -3.31 -14.37 -1.75
CA SER A 99 -3.51 -13.00 -1.24
C SER A 99 -2.23 -12.44 -0.64
N ALA A 100 -2.17 -11.11 -0.57
CA ALA A 100 -1.09 -10.36 0.06
C ALA A 100 -1.68 -9.36 1.05
N ILE A 101 -1.21 -9.43 2.30
CA ILE A 101 -1.78 -8.68 3.42
C ILE A 101 -0.68 -7.85 4.07
N PRO A 102 -0.74 -6.51 4.00
CA PRO A 102 0.23 -5.65 4.68
C PRO A 102 -0.05 -5.61 6.18
N ASP A 103 1.02 -5.64 6.99
CA ASP A 103 0.95 -5.38 8.42
C ASP A 103 0.96 -3.88 8.68
N LEU A 104 -0.25 -3.33 8.88
CA LEU A 104 -0.45 -1.90 9.14
C LEU A 104 0.13 -1.43 10.48
N SER A 105 0.27 -2.33 11.46
CA SER A 105 0.80 -1.95 12.78
C SER A 105 2.30 -1.65 12.74
N SER A 106 3.00 -2.23 11.76
CA SER A 106 4.42 -2.03 11.51
C SER A 106 4.69 -1.13 10.29
N ALA A 107 3.64 -0.55 9.69
CA ALA A 107 3.77 0.25 8.49
C ALA A 107 4.26 1.67 8.79
N THR A 108 5.06 2.23 7.88
CA THR A 108 5.65 3.56 8.00
C THR A 108 5.44 4.37 6.72
N LEU A 109 5.30 5.69 6.91
CA LEU A 109 5.30 6.69 5.84
C LEU A 109 6.50 7.59 6.06
N ASN A 110 7.53 7.43 5.24
CA ASN A 110 8.75 8.21 5.36
C ASN A 110 8.76 9.34 4.33
N TRP A 111 8.67 10.58 4.81
CA TRP A 111 8.67 11.76 3.96
C TRP A 111 10.06 12.37 3.90
N THR A 112 10.52 12.71 2.69
CA THR A 112 11.78 13.40 2.47
C THR A 112 11.64 14.55 1.48
N HIS A 113 12.45 15.58 1.67
CA HIS A 113 12.63 16.68 0.73
C HIS A 113 14.10 16.69 0.30
N ASN A 114 14.36 16.50 -0.99
CA ASN A 114 15.71 16.38 -1.55
C ASN A 114 16.59 15.37 -0.80
N GLY A 115 16.00 14.22 -0.41
CA GLY A 115 16.67 13.15 0.32
C GLY A 115 16.86 13.41 1.83
N THR A 116 16.47 14.58 2.35
CA THR A 116 16.51 14.87 3.78
C THR A 116 15.15 14.56 4.42
N PRO A 117 15.09 13.74 5.50
CA PRO A 117 13.84 13.48 6.21
C PRO A 117 13.19 14.76 6.73
N LEU A 118 11.86 14.83 6.61
CA LEU A 118 11.09 15.94 7.18
C LEU A 118 11.19 15.90 8.71
N THR A 119 11.30 17.09 9.32
CA THR A 119 11.32 17.23 10.77
C THR A 119 9.94 16.95 11.39
N PRO A 120 9.86 16.60 12.69
CA PRO A 120 8.58 16.41 13.36
C PRO A 120 7.63 17.62 13.25
N ALA A 121 8.18 18.84 13.29
CA ALA A 121 7.39 20.06 13.12
C ALA A 121 6.81 20.21 11.71
N GLN A 122 7.58 19.84 10.68
CA GLN A 122 7.13 19.86 9.29
C GLN A 122 6.08 18.77 9.03
N LEU A 123 6.24 17.59 9.62
CA LEU A 123 5.28 16.49 9.51
C LEU A 123 3.93 16.79 10.19
N ALA A 124 3.93 17.65 11.21
CA ALA A 124 2.75 18.06 11.96
C ALA A 124 2.10 19.36 11.45
N ALA A 125 2.63 19.98 10.39
CA ALA A 125 2.14 21.22 9.83
C ALA A 125 1.59 21.02 8.40
N PRO A 126 0.74 21.94 7.90
CA PRO A 126 0.36 21.98 6.51
C PRO A 126 1.58 21.98 5.58
N LEU A 127 1.55 21.14 4.54
CA LEU A 127 2.60 20.99 3.54
C LEU A 127 3.00 22.34 2.93
N GLY A 128 2.00 23.17 2.64
CA GLY A 128 2.15 24.48 2.04
C GLY A 128 2.96 25.49 2.85
N ASN A 129 3.12 25.30 4.16
CA ASN A 129 3.90 26.21 5.00
C ASN A 129 5.40 26.17 4.70
N ASN A 130 5.90 25.01 4.24
CA ASN A 130 7.33 24.78 4.07
C ASN A 130 7.70 24.34 2.64
N PHE A 131 6.74 23.81 1.89
CA PHE A 131 7.01 23.10 0.64
C PHE A 131 6.10 23.51 -0.51
N ALA A 132 5.39 24.65 -0.43
CA ALA A 132 4.51 25.10 -1.53
C ALA A 132 5.28 25.19 -2.86
N GLY A 133 4.81 24.44 -3.88
CA GLY A 133 5.43 24.37 -5.20
C GLY A 133 6.63 23.43 -5.31
N GLU A 134 7.06 22.85 -4.20
CA GLU A 134 8.16 21.90 -4.16
C GLU A 134 7.67 20.47 -4.41
N THR A 135 8.63 19.60 -4.72
CA THR A 135 8.41 18.16 -4.87
C THR A 135 8.94 17.43 -3.64
N LEU A 136 8.11 16.59 -3.05
CA LEU A 136 8.43 15.71 -1.93
C LEU A 136 8.51 14.26 -2.40
N ALA A 137 9.33 13.47 -1.73
CA ALA A 137 9.34 12.02 -1.89
C ALA A 137 8.71 11.38 -0.66
N LEU A 138 7.77 10.47 -0.89
CA LEU A 138 7.15 9.64 0.14
C LEU A 138 7.52 8.18 -0.12
N THR A 139 8.01 7.49 0.90
CA THR A 139 8.22 6.05 0.85
C THR A 139 7.23 5.37 1.79
N VAL A 140 6.39 4.50 1.24
CA VAL A 140 5.46 3.66 2.00
C VAL A 140 6.13 2.31 2.25
N GLU A 141 6.28 1.93 3.53
CA GLU A 141 6.94 0.69 3.90
C GLU A 141 6.09 -0.15 4.83
N ALA A 142 6.02 -1.45 4.60
CA ALA A 142 5.33 -2.38 5.48
C ALA A 142 5.81 -3.82 5.24
N PRO A 143 5.85 -4.67 6.28
CA PRO A 143 5.88 -6.12 6.12
C PRO A 143 4.59 -6.61 5.43
N VAL A 144 4.71 -7.45 4.41
CA VAL A 144 3.58 -8.04 3.68
C VAL A 144 3.62 -9.56 3.79
N THR A 145 2.52 -10.15 4.23
CA THR A 145 2.36 -11.60 4.33
C THR A 145 1.63 -12.12 3.10
N PHE A 146 2.25 -13.05 2.37
CA PHE A 146 1.61 -13.79 1.29
C PHE A 146 0.93 -15.04 1.84
N ARG A 147 -0.29 -15.34 1.36
CA ARG A 147 -1.08 -16.47 1.85
C ARG A 147 -1.80 -17.18 0.70
N SER A 148 -2.07 -18.46 0.91
CA SER A 148 -2.92 -19.29 0.05
C SER A 148 -4.07 -19.89 0.87
N VAL A 149 -5.16 -20.27 0.21
CA VAL A 149 -6.33 -20.88 0.86
C VAL A 149 -6.20 -22.40 0.92
N THR A 150 -5.63 -23.01 -0.11
CA THR A 150 -5.55 -24.48 -0.23
C THR A 150 -4.25 -25.08 0.29
N GLY A 151 -3.21 -24.25 0.46
CA GLY A 151 -1.85 -24.67 0.73
C GLY A 151 -1.48 -24.77 2.20
N LEU A 152 -0.51 -25.65 2.47
CA LEU A 152 0.19 -25.68 3.76
C LEU A 152 1.70 -25.64 3.50
N PRO A 153 2.44 -24.67 4.09
CA PRO A 153 1.95 -23.68 5.05
C PRO A 153 1.07 -22.60 4.37
N ALA A 154 -0.03 -22.23 5.03
CA ALA A 154 -0.97 -21.22 4.51
C ALA A 154 -0.40 -19.79 4.50
N MET A 155 0.82 -19.58 5.02
CA MET A 155 1.46 -18.28 5.18
C MET A 155 2.93 -18.36 4.79
N GLY A 156 3.36 -17.41 3.96
CA GLY A 156 4.77 -17.07 3.81
C GLY A 156 5.30 -16.25 4.98
N VAL A 157 6.62 -16.22 5.11
CA VAL A 157 7.30 -15.27 5.98
C VAL A 157 7.01 -13.85 5.49
N PRO A 158 6.64 -12.89 6.37
CA PRO A 158 6.43 -11.52 5.95
C PRO A 158 7.64 -10.93 5.23
N LEU A 159 7.42 -10.35 4.06
CA LEU A 159 8.44 -9.67 3.27
C LEU A 159 8.32 -8.16 3.48
N HIS A 160 9.42 -7.49 3.80
CA HIS A 160 9.41 -6.02 3.87
C HIS A 160 9.37 -5.43 2.46
N ILE A 161 8.34 -4.64 2.19
CA ILE A 161 8.13 -3.98 0.89
C ILE A 161 8.21 -2.47 1.09
N SER A 162 8.85 -1.80 0.13
CA SER A 162 9.04 -0.35 0.08
C SER A 162 8.52 0.15 -1.26
N SER A 163 7.61 1.11 -1.25
CA SER A 163 6.96 1.69 -2.44
C SER A 163 7.18 3.20 -2.46
N PRO A 164 8.02 3.73 -3.38
CA PRO A 164 8.30 5.15 -3.47
C PRO A 164 7.24 5.90 -4.28
N TYR A 165 6.98 7.14 -3.87
CA TYR A 165 6.08 8.11 -4.49
C TYR A 165 6.80 9.45 -4.63
N THR A 166 6.54 10.13 -5.74
CA THR A 166 6.93 11.52 -5.98
C THR A 166 5.68 12.39 -5.93
N LEU A 167 5.65 13.42 -5.10
CA LEU A 167 4.43 14.20 -4.83
C LEU A 167 4.74 15.69 -4.95
N GLN A 168 3.90 16.43 -5.66
CA GLN A 168 4.03 17.88 -5.79
C GLN A 168 3.13 18.57 -4.77
N VAL A 169 3.57 19.67 -4.16
CA VAL A 169 2.72 20.44 -3.26
C VAL A 169 2.13 21.63 -4.00
N ALA A 170 0.82 21.80 -3.92
CA ALA A 170 0.14 22.92 -4.56
C ALA A 170 0.70 24.27 -4.07
N VAL A 171 0.90 25.19 -5.02
CA VAL A 171 1.11 26.60 -4.71
C VAL A 171 -0.24 27.30 -4.66
N VAL A 172 -0.48 28.01 -3.57
CA VAL A 172 -1.59 28.93 -3.45
C VAL A 172 -1.09 30.32 -3.83
N ILE A 173 -1.48 30.80 -5.00
CA ILE A 173 -1.21 32.18 -5.43
C ILE A 173 -2.51 32.98 -5.42
N PRO A 174 -2.54 34.20 -4.84
CA PRO A 174 -3.66 35.11 -5.02
C PRO A 174 -3.82 35.41 -6.51
N ALA A 175 -4.92 34.95 -7.11
CA ALA A 175 -5.13 35.08 -8.54
C ALA A 175 -6.24 36.08 -8.87
N GLN A 176 -7.24 36.21 -7.99
CA GLN A 176 -8.42 37.00 -8.28
C GLN A 176 -8.97 37.67 -7.03
N LEU A 177 -9.49 38.89 -7.22
CA LEU A 177 -10.31 39.59 -6.25
C LEU A 177 -11.73 39.69 -6.81
N ASP A 178 -12.68 39.01 -6.20
CA ASP A 178 -14.10 39.15 -6.54
C ASP A 178 -14.74 40.21 -5.67
N ILE A 179 -15.48 41.12 -6.31
CA ILE A 179 -16.27 42.15 -5.63
C ILE A 179 -17.72 41.96 -6.06
N SER A 180 -18.59 41.68 -5.10
CA SER A 180 -20.04 41.63 -5.30
C SER A 180 -20.69 42.73 -4.48
N LEU A 181 -21.61 43.47 -5.09
CA LEU A 181 -22.47 44.42 -4.40
C LEU A 181 -23.83 43.77 -4.16
N ASP A 182 -24.47 44.09 -3.04
CA ASP A 182 -25.84 43.68 -2.72
C ASP A 182 -26.90 44.37 -3.60
N SER A 183 -26.52 45.46 -4.27
CA SER A 183 -27.34 46.17 -5.26
C SER A 183 -26.62 46.29 -6.60
N PRO A 184 -27.34 46.09 -7.73
CA PRO A 184 -26.82 46.43 -9.06
C PRO A 184 -26.77 47.96 -9.29
N THR A 185 -27.34 48.77 -8.39
CA THR A 185 -27.29 50.24 -8.47
C THR A 185 -26.20 50.80 -7.57
N ALA A 186 -25.41 51.74 -8.08
CA ALA A 186 -24.41 52.48 -7.32
C ALA A 186 -25.01 53.58 -6.40
N TYR A 187 -26.31 53.49 -6.09
CA TYR A 187 -27.03 54.50 -5.33
C TYR A 187 -28.08 53.88 -4.43
N VAL A 188 -28.07 54.30 -3.17
CA VAL A 188 -29.12 54.09 -2.17
C VAL A 188 -29.30 55.41 -1.45
N GLU A 189 -30.51 55.97 -1.45
CA GLU A 189 -30.79 57.25 -0.80
C GLU A 189 -30.67 57.12 0.73
N GLY A 190 -29.67 57.77 1.31
CA GLY A 190 -29.42 57.72 2.76
C GLY A 190 -29.08 56.33 3.32
N GLY A 191 -28.82 55.34 2.45
CA GLY A 191 -28.57 53.95 2.84
C GLY A 191 -27.12 53.51 2.67
N THR A 192 -26.88 52.24 3.00
CA THR A 192 -25.58 51.59 2.90
C THR A 192 -25.62 50.58 1.75
N ILE A 193 -24.56 50.52 0.94
CA ILE A 193 -24.33 49.43 -0.02
C ILE A 193 -23.39 48.44 0.64
N MET A 194 -23.78 47.16 0.71
CA MET A 194 -22.88 46.11 1.17
C MET A 194 -22.04 45.59 0.01
N ALA A 195 -20.73 45.77 0.14
CA ALA A 195 -19.76 45.13 -0.73
C ALA A 195 -19.21 43.87 -0.05
N THR A 196 -19.37 42.72 -0.70
CA THR A 196 -18.67 41.48 -0.36
C THR A 196 -17.44 41.37 -1.24
N VAL A 197 -16.26 41.36 -0.62
CA VAL A 197 -15.00 41.15 -1.34
C VAL A 197 -14.39 39.83 -0.93
N THR A 198 -14.06 39.00 -1.91
CA THR A 198 -13.44 37.68 -1.69
C THR A 198 -12.15 37.61 -2.48
N ALA A 199 -11.02 37.48 -1.78
CA ALA A 199 -9.77 37.09 -2.39
C ALA A 199 -9.83 35.59 -2.68
N ARG A 200 -9.45 35.18 -3.89
CA ARG A 200 -9.42 33.78 -4.32
C ARG A 200 -8.05 33.40 -4.82
N ASP A 201 -7.71 32.14 -4.63
CA ASP A 201 -6.51 31.55 -5.22
C ASP A 201 -6.68 31.23 -6.71
N ASN A 202 -5.64 30.68 -7.32
CA ASN A 202 -5.60 30.25 -8.72
C ASN A 202 -6.54 29.08 -9.07
N VAL A 203 -7.17 28.46 -8.08
CA VAL A 203 -8.14 27.36 -8.26
C VAL A 203 -9.57 27.84 -7.97
N GLY A 204 -9.72 29.07 -7.44
CA GLY A 204 -11.00 29.70 -7.15
C GLY A 204 -11.44 29.61 -5.69
N ASP A 205 -10.62 29.03 -4.82
CA ASP A 205 -10.93 28.88 -3.41
C ASP A 205 -10.67 30.18 -2.65
N PRO A 206 -11.51 30.54 -1.65
CA PRO A 206 -11.33 31.75 -0.87
C PRO A 206 -10.03 31.68 -0.05
N LEU A 207 -9.29 32.78 -0.03
CA LEU A 207 -8.01 32.91 0.69
C LEU A 207 -8.21 33.55 2.07
N PRO A 208 -8.33 32.77 3.16
CA PRO A 208 -8.52 33.31 4.51
C PRO A 208 -7.29 34.09 4.98
N GLY A 209 -7.52 35.12 5.80
CA GLY A 209 -6.45 35.95 6.36
C GLY A 209 -5.82 36.95 5.39
N THR A 210 -6.33 37.06 4.15
CA THR A 210 -5.87 38.04 3.16
C THR A 210 -6.19 39.47 3.60
N GLU A 211 -5.18 40.34 3.61
CA GLU A 211 -5.39 41.77 3.83
C GLU A 211 -5.95 42.43 2.55
N ILE A 212 -7.13 43.04 2.66
CA ILE A 212 -7.77 43.77 1.56
C ILE A 212 -7.77 45.27 1.90
N ARG A 213 -7.19 46.08 1.01
CA ARG A 213 -7.11 47.54 1.17
C ARG A 213 -8.01 48.23 0.14
N PHE A 214 -8.84 49.15 0.63
CA PHE A 214 -9.69 49.98 -0.21
C PHE A 214 -9.09 51.37 -0.34
N LEU A 215 -9.03 51.89 -1.56
CA LEU A 215 -8.63 53.26 -1.84
C LEU A 215 -9.77 53.98 -2.55
N SER A 216 -10.23 55.09 -1.97
CA SER A 216 -11.16 55.99 -2.64
C SER A 216 -10.36 57.03 -3.40
N THR A 217 -10.34 56.94 -4.73
CA THR A 217 -9.65 57.89 -5.62
C THR A 217 -10.57 58.96 -6.20
N GLY A 218 -11.89 58.81 -6.06
CA GLY A 218 -12.89 59.81 -6.45
C GLY A 218 -13.06 60.88 -5.38
N GLY A 219 -13.02 62.15 -5.78
CA GLY A 219 -13.45 63.27 -4.94
C GLY A 219 -14.96 63.23 -4.70
N LYS A 220 -15.42 63.74 -3.56
CA LYS A 220 -16.86 63.96 -3.34
C LYS A 220 -17.34 64.96 -4.40
N THR A 221 -18.39 64.62 -5.12
CA THR A 221 -19.03 65.50 -6.10
C THR A 221 -20.51 65.60 -5.78
N ASP A 222 -21.10 66.78 -6.00
CA ASP A 222 -22.54 66.97 -5.91
C ASP A 222 -23.27 66.39 -7.14
N LYS A 223 -24.61 66.47 -7.15
CA LYS A 223 -25.43 65.99 -8.28
C LYS A 223 -25.17 66.74 -9.59
N MET A 224 -24.48 67.88 -9.55
CA MET A 224 -24.10 68.69 -10.71
C MET A 224 -22.62 68.50 -11.09
N GLY A 225 -21.88 67.61 -10.41
CA GLY A 225 -20.46 67.33 -10.68
C GLY A 225 -19.47 68.27 -9.99
N SER A 226 -19.93 69.14 -9.08
CA SER A 226 -19.10 70.11 -8.37
C SER A 226 -18.45 69.48 -7.15
N ALA A 227 -17.15 69.72 -6.94
CA ALA A 227 -16.45 69.31 -5.72
C ALA A 227 -16.73 70.30 -4.57
N PRO A 228 -16.83 69.84 -3.31
CA PRO A 228 -17.03 70.73 -2.17
C PRO A 228 -15.79 71.61 -1.96
N GLY A 229 -15.95 72.94 -2.09
CA GLY A 229 -14.90 73.92 -1.81
C GLY A 229 -14.54 74.91 -2.94
N THR A 230 -15.35 75.04 -4.00
CA THR A 230 -15.21 76.12 -4.99
C THR A 230 -16.46 77.00 -4.99
N GLY A 231 -16.52 77.92 -4.03
CA GLY A 231 -17.57 78.93 -3.87
C GLY A 231 -17.12 80.00 -2.90
#